data_AF-A0A7G9LXR2-F1
#
_entry.id   AF-A0A7G9LXR2-F1
#
_cell.length_a   1.000
_cell.length_b   1.000
_cell.length_c   1.000
_cell.angle_alpha   90.00
_cell.angle_beta   90.00
_cell.angle_gamma   90.00
#
_symmetry.space_group_name_H-M   'P 1'
#
loop_
_entity.id
_entity.type
_entity.pdbx_description
1 polymer ?
#
loop_
_entity_poly.entity_id
_entity_poly.type
_entity_poly.pdbx_seq_one_letter_code
_entity_poly.pdbx_strand_id
1 'polypeptide(L)' 'MNNNQETILNELKKISKKKNLSLDDKVRELGIDSLDMAELLFEAEEKFGVTISDEQLTSINTISDVLEIFK' A
#
# COMPACT_ATOMS: atom_id res chain seq x y z
N MET A 1 0.16 -10.79 -12.49
CA MET A 1 0.13 -10.07 -11.21
C MET A 1 1.23 -10.68 -10.36
N ASN A 2 2.18 -9.87 -9.90
CA ASN A 2 3.27 -10.35 -9.05
C ASN A 2 2.69 -10.60 -7.64
N ASN A 3 3.15 -11.66 -6.95
CA ASN A 3 2.62 -12.06 -5.63
C ASN A 3 2.66 -10.92 -4.60
N ASN A 4 3.56 -9.96 -4.79
CA ASN A 4 3.76 -8.83 -3.89
C ASN A 4 2.56 -7.88 -3.90
N GLN A 5 2.14 -7.46 -5.11
CA GLN A 5 1.02 -6.56 -5.31
C GLN A 5 -0.29 -7.14 -4.77
N GLU A 6 -0.51 -8.44 -4.96
CA GLU A 6 -1.73 -9.11 -4.51
C GLU A 6 -1.81 -9.16 -2.98
N THR A 7 -0.67 -9.40 -2.33
CA THR A 7 -0.56 -9.37 -0.86
C THR A 7 -0.87 -7.99 -0.31
N ILE A 8 -0.23 -6.95 -0.85
CA ILE A 8 -0.44 -5.56 -0.44
C ILE A 8 -1.90 -5.14 -0.63
N LEU A 9 -2.47 -5.46 -1.79
CA LEU A 9 -3.87 -5.16 -2.07
C LEU A 9 -4.81 -5.86 -1.09
N ASN A 10 -4.49 -7.08 -0.67
CA ASN A 10 -5.29 -7.81 0.31
C ASN A 10 -5.19 -7.21 1.72
N GLU A 11 -4.00 -6.80 2.16
CA GLU A 11 -3.84 -6.09 3.43
C GLU A 11 -4.55 -4.75 3.41
N LEU A 12 -4.42 -3.97 2.34
CA LEU A 12 -5.18 -2.74 2.12
C LEU A 12 -6.70 -2.98 2.22
N LYS A 13 -7.22 -4.09 1.67
CA LYS A 13 -8.64 -4.45 1.81
C LYS A 13 -9.04 -4.77 3.24
N LYS A 14 -8.16 -5.35 4.05
CA LYS A 14 -8.44 -5.66 5.45
C LYS A 14 -8.52 -4.40 6.32
N ILE A 15 -7.61 -3.46 6.11
CA ILE A 15 -7.55 -2.21 6.90
C ILE A 15 -8.52 -1.15 6.35
N SER A 16 -8.82 -1.15 5.04
CA SER A 16 -9.77 -0.21 4.47
C SER A 16 -11.20 -0.55 4.88
N LYS A 17 -12.00 0.50 5.11
CA LYS A 17 -13.44 0.35 5.38
C LYS A 17 -14.28 0.11 4.12
N LYS A 18 -13.65 0.07 2.95
CA LYS A 18 -14.31 0.04 1.63
C LYS A 18 -14.22 -1.37 1.03
N LYS A 19 -15.35 -1.95 0.64
CA LYS A 19 -15.40 -3.26 -0.03
C LYS A 19 -14.75 -3.28 -1.41
N ASN A 20 -14.82 -2.16 -2.13
CA ASN A 20 -14.32 -2.03 -3.51
C ASN A 20 -13.21 -0.99 -3.55
N LEU A 21 -11.97 -1.50 -3.60
CA LEU A 21 -10.77 -0.70 -3.81
C LEU A 21 -10.48 -0.61 -5.31
N SER A 22 -10.36 0.61 -5.82
CA SER A 22 -9.78 0.87 -7.14
C SER A 22 -8.32 1.30 -7.02
N LEU A 23 -7.55 1.13 -8.08
CA LEU A 23 -6.16 1.59 -8.13
C LEU A 23 -6.04 3.11 -7.99
N ASP A 24 -7.04 3.84 -8.48
CA ASP A 24 -7.15 5.30 -8.41
C ASP A 24 -7.62 5.80 -7.02
N ASP A 25 -8.11 4.91 -6.14
CA ASP A 25 -8.55 5.31 -4.82
C ASP A 25 -7.35 5.75 -3.98
N LYS A 26 -7.50 6.89 -3.30
CA LYS A 26 -6.48 7.38 -2.37
C LYS A 26 -6.54 6.59 -1.08
N VAL A 27 -5.38 6.09 -0.62
CA VAL A 27 -5.28 5.38 0.67
C VAL A 27 -5.85 6.18 1.82
N ARG A 28 -5.61 7.50 1.84
CA ARG A 28 -6.21 8.42 2.82
C ARG A 28 -7.74 8.50 2.78
N GLU A 29 -8.36 8.40 1.60
CA GLU A 29 -9.83 8.42 1.45
C GLU A 29 -10.48 7.09 1.84
N LEU A 30 -9.69 6.01 1.83
CA LEU A 30 -10.12 4.68 2.26
C LEU A 30 -10.21 4.54 3.78
N GLY A 31 -9.83 5.59 4.51
CA GLY A 31 -9.74 5.60 5.97
C GLY A 31 -8.51 4.87 6.49
N ILE A 32 -7.45 4.78 5.68
CA ILE A 32 -6.14 4.28 6.09
C ILE A 32 -5.39 5.46 6.69
N ASP A 33 -5.06 5.35 7.97
CA ASP A 33 -4.28 6.36 8.66
C ASP A 33 -2.78 6.20 8.38
N SER A 34 -1.98 7.22 8.69
CA SER A 34 -0.54 7.19 8.49
C SER A 34 0.16 6.04 9.24
N LEU A 35 -0.45 5.55 10.34
CA LEU A 35 0.06 4.42 11.11
C LEU A 35 -0.14 3.10 10.35
N ASP A 36 -1.36 2.82 9.88
CA ASP A 36 -1.66 1.61 9.11
C ASP A 36 -0.81 1.56 7.82
N MET A 37 -0.60 2.73 7.21
CA MET A 37 0.25 2.85 6.03
C MET A 37 1.72 2.54 6.36
N ALA A 38 2.25 3.08 7.45
CA ALA A 38 3.63 2.80 7.87
C ALA A 38 3.83 1.32 8.22
N GLU A 39 2.87 0.69 8.89
CA GLU A 39 2.89 -0.73 9.23
C GLU A 39 2.87 -1.59 7.96
N LEU A 40 1.94 -1.32 7.03
CA LEU A 40 1.85 -2.00 5.74
C LEU A 40 3.17 -1.91 4.95
N LEU A 41 3.75 -0.71 4.88
CA LEU A 41 4.99 -0.47 4.15
C LEU A 41 6.16 -1.20 4.81
N PHE A 42 6.26 -1.17 6.14
CA PHE A 42 7.30 -1.86 6.89
C PHE A 42 7.21 -3.38 6.75
N GLU A 43 6.03 -3.96 6.92
CA GLU A 43 5.82 -5.41 6.72
C GLU A 43 6.15 -5.82 5.28
N ALA A 44 5.77 -5.01 4.31
CA ALA A 44 6.07 -5.28 2.92
C ALA A 44 7.56 -5.15 2.61
N GLU A 45 8.24 -4.17 3.21
CA GLU A 45 9.69 -4.00 3.12
C GLU A 45 10.42 -5.24 3.62
N GLU A 46 10.07 -5.75 4.81
CA GLU A 46 10.65 -6.99 5.36
C GLU A 46 10.26 -8.24 4.56
N LYS A 47 8.99 -8.35 4.15
CA LYS A 47 8.46 -9.55 3.48
C LYS A 47 8.98 -9.71 2.06
N PHE A 48 9.13 -8.61 1.33
CA PHE A 48 9.62 -8.61 -0.05
C PHE A 48 11.11 -8.31 -0.14
N GLY A 49 11.75 -7.87 0.96
CA GLY A 49 13.14 -7.46 0.97
C GLY A 49 13.38 -6.25 0.07
N VAL A 50 12.40 -5.36 -0.06
CA VAL A 50 12.54 -4.11 -0.81
C VAL A 50 13.05 -3.02 0.14
N THR A 51 13.30 -1.81 -0.35
CA THR A 51 13.66 -0.67 0.49
C THR A 51 12.92 0.55 -0.02
N ILE A 52 12.08 1.14 0.81
CA ILE A 52 11.21 2.24 0.40
C ILE A 52 11.92 3.54 0.75
N SER A 53 12.25 4.32 -0.27
CA SER A 53 12.88 5.63 -0.07
C SER A 53 11.87 6.66 0.39
N ASP A 54 12.32 7.68 1.13
CA ASP A 54 11.47 8.76 1.64
C ASP A 54 10.69 9.48 0.52
N GLU A 55 11.30 9.61 -0.67
CA GLU A 55 10.66 10.14 -1.88
C GLU A 55 9.50 9.28 -2.37
N GLN A 56 9.64 7.95 -2.31
CA GLN A 56 8.57 7.01 -2.66
C GLN A 56 7.46 7.11 -1.62
N LEU A 57 7.81 7.06 -0.34
CA LEU A 57 6.90 7.21 0.79
C LEU A 57 6.04 8.47 0.69
N THR A 58 6.67 9.59 0.31
CA THR A 58 6.01 10.88 0.12
C THR A 58 5.17 10.95 -1.17
N SER A 59 5.57 10.19 -2.20
CA SER A 59 4.84 10.11 -3.48
C SER A 59 3.59 9.23 -3.38
N ILE A 60 3.53 8.28 -2.43
CA ILE A 60 2.36 7.42 -2.26
C ILE A 60 1.13 8.23 -1.89
N ASN A 61 0.19 8.31 -2.83
CA ASN A 61 -1.12 8.92 -2.61
C ASN A 61 -2.26 7.95 -2.90
N THR A 62 -2.08 7.08 -3.89
CA THR A 62 -3.09 6.12 -4.36
C THR A 62 -2.66 4.68 -4.10
N ILE A 63 -3.61 3.74 -4.21
CA ILE A 63 -3.28 2.31 -4.19
C ILE A 63 -2.33 1.96 -5.33
N SER A 64 -2.50 2.57 -6.51
CA SER A 64 -1.61 2.35 -7.64
C SER A 64 -0.16 2.67 -7.27
N ASP A 65 0.09 3.81 -6.61
CA ASP A 65 1.44 4.20 -6.17
C ASP A 65 2.07 3.14 -5.25
N VAL A 66 1.31 2.67 -4.25
CA VAL A 66 1.79 1.62 -3.34
C VAL A 66 2.19 0.39 -4.15
N LEU A 67 1.31 -0.07 -5.05
CA LEU A 67 1.55 -1.28 -5.83
C LEU A 67 2.70 -1.12 -6.83
N GLU A 68 3.00 0.09 -7.31
CA GLU A 68 4.15 0.34 -8.18
C GLU A 68 5.49 0.19 -7.46
N ILE A 69 5.56 0.47 -6.16
CA ILE A 69 6.77 0.27 -5.35
C ILE A 69 7.15 -1.22 -5.28
N PHE A 70 6.14 -2.10 -5.21
CA PHE A 70 6.31 -3.55 -5.10
C PHE A 70 6.16 -4.29 -6.43
N LYS A 71 6.31 -3.58 -7.55
CA LYS A 71 6.23 -4.17 -8.89
C LYS A 71 7.40 -5.11 -9.19
#